data_AF-A0A0D0DJZ2-F1
#
_entry.id   AF-A0A0D0DJZ2-F1
#
_cell.length_a   1.000
_cell.length_b   1.000
_cell.length_c   1.000
_cell.angle_alpha   90.00
_cell.angle_beta   90.00
_cell.angle_gamma   90.00
#
_symmetry.space_group_name_H-M   'P 1'
#
loop_
_entity.id
_entity.type
_entity.pdbx_description
1 polymer ?
#
loop_
_entity_poly.entity_id
_entity_poly.type
_entity_poly.pdbx_seq_one_letter_code
_entity_poly.pdbx_strand_id
1 'polypeptide(L)'
;MSKFAPHRKSLNNPRSSSATVCQKCLKTGHFIYECKSPRPYVTRPSRTEMLEDPKLLAKLKADGKPSVEVPEEFKKQSGTANRILEGKEKEREKTIAAAQDSKSRKKARR
;
A
#
# COMPACT_ATOMS: atom_id res chain seq x y z
N MET A 1 12.69 -10.81 7.33
CA MET A 1 12.81 -12.28 7.54
C MET A 1 11.41 -12.89 7.47
N SER A 2 11.14 -13.78 6.51
CA SER A 2 9.81 -14.33 6.32
C SER A 2 9.46 -15.29 7.46
N LYS A 3 8.30 -15.06 8.09
CA LYS A 3 7.78 -15.87 9.21
C LYS A 3 7.54 -17.35 8.82
N PHE A 4 7.47 -17.60 7.51
CA PHE A 4 7.23 -18.91 6.91
C PHE A 4 8.50 -19.73 6.62
N ALA A 5 9.70 -19.16 6.79
CA ALA A 5 10.95 -19.91 6.66
C ALA A 5 12.03 -19.31 7.58
N PRO A 6 11.99 -19.61 8.89
CA PRO A 6 13.09 -19.24 9.77
C PRO A 6 14.31 -20.08 9.37
N HIS A 7 15.30 -19.47 8.70
CA HIS A 7 16.63 -20.06 8.59
C HIS A 7 17.24 -20.10 10.00
N ARG A 8 16.99 -21.18 10.73
CA ARG A 8 17.74 -21.51 11.94
C ARG A 8 19.14 -21.91 11.49
N LYS A 9 20.17 -21.48 12.23
CA LYS A 9 21.57 -21.84 11.97
C LYS A 9 21.66 -23.36 11.79
N SER A 10 22.18 -23.78 10.64
CA SER A 10 22.44 -25.19 10.33
C SER A 10 23.29 -25.79 11.44
N LEU A 11 22.70 -26.65 12.26
CA LEU A 11 23.46 -27.51 13.16
C LEU A 11 23.92 -28.68 12.30
N ASN A 12 25.23 -28.74 12.03
CA ASN A 12 25.87 -29.89 11.36
C ASN A 12 25.89 -31.09 12.32
N ASN A 13 24.72 -31.59 12.69
CA ASN A 13 24.54 -32.75 13.54
C ASN A 13 24.15 -33.95 12.65
N PRO A 14 24.85 -35.10 12.69
CA PRO A 14 24.56 -36.24 11.82
C PRO A 14 23.23 -36.95 12.13
N ARG A 15 22.60 -36.64 13.28
CA ARG A 15 21.29 -37.18 13.65
C ARG A 15 20.23 -36.08 13.60
N SER A 16 19.04 -36.43 13.12
CA SER A 16 17.91 -35.51 13.11
C SER A 16 17.52 -35.17 14.55
N SER A 17 17.36 -33.88 14.81
CA SER A 17 16.76 -33.40 16.06
C SER A 17 15.26 -33.22 15.84
N SER A 18 14.48 -33.17 16.92
CA SER A 18 13.06 -32.77 16.87
C SER A 18 12.86 -31.37 16.26
N ALA A 19 13.91 -30.55 16.22
CA ALA A 19 13.91 -29.24 15.57
C ALA A 19 14.29 -29.27 14.07
N THR A 20 14.78 -30.41 13.54
CA THR A 20 15.14 -30.56 12.13
C THR A 20 13.89 -30.58 11.27
N VAL A 21 13.74 -29.60 10.36
CA VAL A 21 12.63 -29.50 9.41
C VAL A 21 13.04 -30.08 8.05
N CYS A 22 12.25 -31.01 7.53
CA CYS A 22 12.46 -31.57 6.20
C CYS A 22 11.90 -30.63 5.11
N GLN A 23 12.74 -30.19 4.16
CA GLN A 23 12.28 -29.29 3.07
C GLN A 23 11.36 -29.99 2.05
N LYS A 24 11.31 -31.33 2.02
CA LYS A 24 10.45 -32.09 1.10
C LYS A 24 9.00 -32.12 1.57
N CYS A 25 8.77 -32.39 2.86
CA CYS A 25 7.42 -32.58 3.41
C CYS A 25 7.01 -31.53 4.45
N LEU A 26 7.92 -30.61 4.81
CA LEU A 26 7.72 -29.54 5.79
C LEU A 26 7.42 -30.02 7.22
N LYS A 27 7.57 -31.32 7.51
CA LYS A 27 7.47 -31.89 8.86
C LYS A 27 8.80 -31.87 9.60
N THR A 28 8.75 -31.96 10.92
CA THR A 28 9.94 -32.05 11.79
C THR A 28 10.37 -33.49 12.05
N GLY A 29 11.61 -33.69 12.51
CA GLY A 29 12.12 -34.95 13.06
C GLY A 29 12.97 -35.80 12.12
N HIS A 30 13.16 -35.40 10.87
CA HIS A 30 13.98 -36.15 9.90
C HIS A 30 14.61 -35.23 8.84
N PHE A 31 15.66 -35.72 8.19
CA PHE A 31 16.28 -35.02 7.06
C PHE A 31 15.60 -35.37 5.73
N ILE A 32 15.88 -34.58 4.70
CA ILE A 32 15.26 -34.74 3.36
C ILE A 32 15.52 -36.13 2.76
N TYR A 33 16.70 -36.69 2.99
CA TYR A 33 17.10 -37.99 2.42
C TYR A 33 16.37 -39.19 3.07
N GLU A 34 15.79 -39.02 4.26
CA GLU A 34 15.01 -40.05 4.97
C GLU A 34 13.49 -39.91 4.70
N CYS A 35 13.08 -38.87 3.98
CA CYS A 35 11.69 -38.47 3.86
C CYS A 35 10.89 -39.34 2.88
N LYS A 36 10.08 -40.24 3.44
CA LYS A 36 9.16 -41.11 2.69
C LYS A 36 7.85 -40.43 2.26
N SER A 37 7.43 -39.34 2.92
CA SER A 37 6.17 -38.66 2.58
C SER A 37 6.24 -37.91 1.24
N PRO A 38 5.10 -37.79 0.53
CA PRO A 38 4.99 -36.98 -0.68
C PRO A 38 5.12 -35.49 -0.36
N ARG A 39 5.42 -34.67 -1.37
CA ARG A 39 5.51 -33.21 -1.23
C ARG A 39 4.09 -32.64 -1.08
N PRO A 40 3.72 -32.03 0.05
CA PRO A 40 2.42 -31.39 0.18
C PRO A 40 2.37 -30.16 -0.73
N TYR A 41 1.29 -30.01 -1.49
CA TYR A 41 1.03 -28.77 -2.21
C TYR A 41 0.50 -27.73 -1.22
N VAL A 42 1.27 -26.67 -1.01
CA VAL A 42 0.87 -25.55 -0.16
C VAL A 42 0.57 -24.37 -1.07
N THR A 43 -0.69 -23.98 -1.15
CA THR A 43 -1.08 -22.75 -1.86
C THR A 43 -0.45 -21.56 -1.15
N ARG A 44 0.27 -20.74 -1.92
CA ARG A 44 0.80 -19.48 -1.42
C ARG A 44 -0.25 -18.41 -1.75
N PRO A 45 -0.81 -17.71 -0.76
CA PRO A 45 -1.79 -16.68 -1.04
C PRO A 45 -1.17 -15.60 -1.94
N SER A 46 -1.98 -15.08 -2.86
CA SER A 46 -1.56 -13.97 -3.71
C SER A 46 -1.27 -12.72 -2.87
N ARG A 47 -0.52 -11.77 -3.44
CA ARG A 47 -0.19 -10.52 -2.72
C ARG A 47 -1.44 -9.75 -2.29
N THR A 48 -2.50 -9.79 -3.09
CA THR A 48 -3.80 -9.18 -2.79
C THR A 48 -4.52 -9.93 -1.68
N GLU A 49 -4.58 -11.26 -1.74
CA GLU A 49 -5.16 -12.09 -0.67
C GLU A 49 -4.48 -11.85 0.69
N MET A 50 -3.14 -11.69 0.70
CA MET A 50 -2.41 -11.36 1.94
C MET A 50 -2.77 -9.98 2.50
N LEU A 51 -3.15 -9.01 1.66
CA LEU A 51 -3.55 -7.68 2.13
C LEU A 51 -5.00 -7.63 2.62
N GLU A 52 -5.82 -8.57 2.15
CA GLU A 52 -7.21 -8.76 2.57
C GLU A 52 -7.35 -9.55 3.88
N ASP A 53 -6.27 -10.18 4.35
CA ASP A 53 -6.25 -10.93 5.60
C ASP A 53 -6.72 -10.06 6.79
N PRO A 54 -7.83 -10.40 7.47
CA PRO A 54 -8.38 -9.59 8.54
C PRO A 54 -7.43 -9.46 9.73
N LYS A 55 -6.59 -10.48 9.96
CA LYS A 55 -5.55 -10.49 10.99
C LYS A 55 -4.40 -9.53 10.70
N LEU A 56 -4.10 -9.28 9.43
CA LEU A 56 -3.08 -8.32 9.02
C LEU A 56 -3.67 -6.90 9.02
N LEU A 57 -4.91 -6.75 8.55
CA LEU A 57 -5.65 -5.49 8.61
C LEU A 57 -5.82 -4.97 10.03
N ALA A 58 -6.21 -5.83 10.99
CA ALA A 58 -6.37 -5.45 12.40
C ALA A 58 -5.04 -5.06 13.10
N LYS A 59 -3.90 -5.51 12.57
CA LYS A 59 -2.58 -5.10 13.08
C LYS A 59 -2.11 -3.79 12.47
N LEU A 60 -2.49 -3.54 11.22
CA LEU A 60 -2.16 -2.32 10.50
C LEU A 60 -3.12 -1.17 10.85
N LYS A 61 -4.32 -1.48 11.33
CA LYS A 61 -5.36 -0.52 11.67
C LYS A 61 -6.00 -0.94 12.98
N ALA A 62 -5.94 -0.08 14.00
CA ALA A 62 -6.60 -0.32 15.28
C ALA A 62 -8.13 -0.51 15.12
N ASP A 63 -8.70 -0.03 14.01
CA ASP A 63 -10.10 -0.17 13.66
C ASP A 63 -10.20 -0.79 12.26
N GLY A 64 -10.77 -2.00 12.15
CA GLY A 64 -10.79 -2.87 10.98
C GLY A 64 -11.53 -2.37 9.72
N LYS A 65 -11.30 -1.13 9.29
CA LYS A 65 -11.70 -0.60 7.98
C LYS A 65 -10.46 -0.08 7.28
N PRO A 66 -10.23 -0.39 5.99
CA PRO A 66 -9.21 0.33 5.25
C PRO A 66 -9.54 1.82 5.29
N SER A 67 -8.77 2.58 6.08
CA SER A 67 -8.73 4.04 6.14
C SER A 67 -8.19 4.58 4.82
N VAL A 68 -8.87 4.27 3.73
CA VAL A 68 -8.99 5.22 2.65
C VAL A 68 -10.17 6.09 3.08
N GLU A 69 -9.96 6.91 4.10
CA GLU A 69 -10.73 8.14 4.20
C GLU A 69 -10.31 8.94 2.99
N VAL A 70 -11.02 8.68 1.88
CA VAL A 70 -10.89 9.38 0.63
C VAL A 70 -10.94 10.86 1.00
N PRO A 71 -9.84 11.61 0.89
CA PRO A 71 -9.84 13.02 1.23
C PRO A 71 -11.03 13.68 0.52
N GLU A 72 -11.65 14.70 1.12
CA GLU A 72 -12.85 15.32 0.52
C GLU A 72 -12.63 15.81 -0.91
N GLU A 73 -11.36 16.00 -1.30
CA GLU A 73 -10.89 16.27 -2.66
C GLU A 73 -11.22 15.17 -3.68
N PHE A 74 -11.27 13.90 -3.24
CA PHE A 74 -11.57 12.74 -4.09
C PHE A 74 -13.04 12.29 -3.98
N LYS A 75 -13.80 12.80 -3.00
CA LYS A 75 -15.26 12.58 -2.90
C LYS A 75 -16.04 13.47 -3.87
N LYS A 76 -15.45 14.58 -4.32
CA LYS A 76 -16.01 15.46 -5.34
C LYS A 76 -15.62 14.92 -6.71
N GLN A 77 -16.61 14.62 -7.54
CA GLN A 77 -16.40 14.06 -8.89
C GLN A 77 -15.70 15.05 -9.84
N SER A 78 -15.70 16.34 -9.50
CA SER A 78 -14.85 17.35 -10.11
C SER A 78 -13.41 17.19 -9.62
N GLY A 79 -12.54 16.68 -10.50
CA GLY A 79 -11.12 16.56 -10.20
C GLY A 79 -10.47 17.90 -9.82
N THR A 80 -9.27 17.83 -9.25
CA THR A 80 -8.44 18.99 -8.88
C THR A 80 -8.18 19.96 -10.05
N ALA A 81 -8.25 19.48 -11.29
CA ALA A 81 -8.10 20.28 -12.50
C ALA A 81 -9.11 21.44 -12.60
N ASN A 82 -10.39 21.22 -12.28
CA ASN A 82 -11.41 22.28 -12.39
C ASN A 82 -11.18 23.40 -11.36
N ARG A 83 -10.75 23.04 -10.14
CA ARG A 83 -10.36 24.01 -9.10
C ARG A 83 -9.18 24.87 -9.53
N ILE A 84 -8.20 24.29 -10.22
CA ILE A 84 -7.03 25.00 -10.71
C ILE A 84 -7.41 25.95 -11.86
N LEU A 85 -8.29 25.52 -12.77
CA LEU A 85 -8.77 26.36 -13.89
C LEU A 85 -9.59 27.55 -13.38
N GLU A 86 -10.55 27.32 -12.47
CA GLU A 86 -11.35 28.39 -11.86
C GLU A 86 -10.47 29.40 -11.11
N GLY A 87 -9.41 28.94 -10.43
CA GLY A 87 -8.46 29.83 -9.76
C GLY A 87 -7.74 30.75 -10.75
N LYS A 88 -7.27 30.20 -11.86
CA LYS A 88 -6.56 30.96 -12.92
C LYS A 88 -7.48 31.93 -13.65
N GLU A 89 -8.74 31.57 -13.89
CA GLU A 89 -9.71 32.46 -14.53
C GLU A 89 -10.04 33.66 -13.64
N LYS A 90 -10.24 33.44 -12.33
CA LYS A 90 -10.45 34.52 -11.37
C LYS A 90 -9.27 35.49 -11.28
N GLU A 91 -8.03 35.00 -11.41
CA GLU A 91 -6.85 35.87 -11.51
C GLU A 91 -6.84 36.71 -12.80
N ARG A 92 -7.23 36.12 -13.93
CA ARG A 92 -7.36 36.84 -15.20
C ARG A 92 -8.43 37.93 -15.11
N GLU A 93 -9.58 37.64 -14.53
CA GLU A 93 -10.63 38.65 -14.34
C GLU A 93 -10.17 39.81 -13.45
N LYS A 94 -9.44 39.52 -12.36
CA LYS A 94 -8.87 40.56 -11.47
C LYS A 94 -7.87 41.45 -12.19
N THR A 95 -7.00 40.88 -13.02
CA THR A 95 -6.02 41.65 -13.79
C THR A 95 -6.69 42.52 -14.87
N ILE A 96 -7.75 42.00 -15.52
CA ILE A 96 -8.55 42.77 -16.48
C ILE A 96 -9.30 43.91 -15.78
N ALA A 97 -9.94 43.63 -14.64
CA ALA A 97 -10.65 44.64 -13.86
C ALA A 97 -9.71 45.75 -13.35
N ALA A 98 -8.52 45.40 -12.85
CA ALA A 98 -7.50 46.37 -12.45
C ALA A 98 -6.99 47.20 -13.65
N ALA A 99 -6.83 46.57 -14.82
CA ALA A 99 -6.45 47.28 -16.04
C ALA A 99 -7.55 48.25 -16.52
N GLN A 100 -8.82 47.89 -16.36
CA GLN A 100 -9.95 48.76 -16.70
C GLN A 100 -10.10 49.94 -15.72
N ASP A 101 -9.95 49.70 -14.41
CA ASP A 101 -9.99 50.78 -13.39
C ASP A 101 -8.81 51.76 -13.56
N SER A 102 -7.61 51.26 -13.89
CA SER A 102 -6.47 52.16 -14.19
C SER A 102 -6.69 53.03 -15.44
N LYS A 103 -7.40 52.51 -16.46
CA LYS A 103 -7.76 53.27 -17.67
C LYS A 103 -8.87 54.29 -17.40
N SER A 104 -9.90 53.93 -16.61
CA SER A 104 -10.99 54.86 -16.25
C SER A 104 -10.47 56.03 -15.43
N ARG A 105 -9.58 55.78 -14.45
CA ARG A 105 -8.93 56.84 -13.64
C ARG A 105 -8.05 57.76 -14.47
N LYS A 106 -7.33 57.24 -15.48
CA LYS A 106 -6.54 58.06 -16.42
C LYS A 106 -7.43 58.92 -17.31
N LYS A 107 -8.60 58.41 -17.74
CA LYS A 107 -9.56 59.16 -18.56
C LYS A 107 -10.27 60.26 -17.76
N ALA A 108 -10.58 60.03 -16.49
CA ALA A 108 -11.19 61.03 -15.61
C ALA A 108 -10.25 62.18 -15.18
N ARG A 109 -8.93 61.98 -15.31
CA ARG A 109 -7.90 62.99 -15.00
C ARG A 109 -7.54 63.88 -16.20
N ARG A 110 -8.11 63.63 -17.37
CA ARG A 110 -7.80 64.32 -18.64
C ARG A 110 -8.95 65.24 -19.01
#